data_AF-H2C2Y7-F1
#
_entry.id   AF-H2C2Y7-F1
#
_cell.length_a   1.000
_cell.length_b   1.000
_cell.length_c   1.000
_cell.angle_alpha   90.00
_cell.angle_beta   90.00
_cell.angle_gamma   90.00
#
_symmetry.space_group_name_H-M   'P 1'
#
loop_
_entity.id
_entity.type
_entity.pdbx_description
1 polymer ?
#
loop_
_entity_poly.entity_id
_entity_poly.type
_entity_poly.pdbx_seq_one_letter_code
_entity_poly.pdbx_strand_id
1 'polypeptide(L)' 'MGEHFPEKYDVVVMEDVQVKELVGKSSRRMRLRDVAFHELETVLKYQVEKYGKELVLVEPSCTSKACARCGHVKD' A
#
# COMPACT_ATOMS: atom_id res chain seq x y z
N MET A 1 -12.38 -4.44 -15.10
CA MET A 1 -11.11 -3.97 -14.48
C MET A 1 -10.95 -4.37 -13.02
N GLY A 2 -12.00 -4.72 -12.26
CA GLY A 2 -11.90 -5.04 -10.82
C GLY A 2 -11.48 -6.48 -10.46
N GLU A 3 -11.41 -7.40 -11.42
CA GLU A 3 -11.33 -8.85 -11.11
C GLU A 3 -9.88 -9.36 -10.97
N HIS A 4 -8.89 -8.60 -11.47
CA HIS A 4 -7.53 -9.13 -11.67
C HIS A 4 -6.82 -9.58 -10.39
N PHE A 5 -7.03 -8.86 -9.29
CA PHE A 5 -6.45 -9.19 -8.00
C PHE A 5 -7.18 -10.37 -7.34
N PRO A 6 -8.51 -10.33 -7.14
CA PRO A 6 -9.22 -11.41 -6.47
C PRO A 6 -9.25 -12.73 -7.24
N GLU A 7 -9.10 -12.71 -8.57
CA GLU A 7 -8.96 -13.94 -9.38
C GLU A 7 -7.64 -14.68 -9.12
N LYS A 8 -6.59 -13.96 -8.73
CA LYS A 8 -5.22 -14.50 -8.66
C LYS A 8 -4.68 -14.60 -7.25
N TYR A 9 -5.22 -13.82 -6.32
CA TYR A 9 -4.72 -13.67 -4.97
C TYR A 9 -5.86 -13.73 -3.97
N ASP A 10 -5.69 -14.56 -2.94
CA ASP A 10 -6.62 -14.62 -1.81
C ASP A 10 -6.42 -13.46 -0.83
N VAL A 11 -5.19 -12.92 -0.79
CA VAL A 11 -4.76 -11.85 0.11
C VAL A 11 -3.97 -10.82 -0.69
N VAL A 12 -4.33 -9.55 -0.51
CA VAL A 12 -3.56 -8.40 -1.00
C VAL A 12 -2.93 -7.71 0.22
N VAL A 13 -1.63 -7.45 0.16
CA VAL A 13 -0.90 -6.76 1.23
C VAL A 13 -0.46 -5.39 0.73
N MET A 14 -0.78 -4.35 1.49
CA MET A 14 -0.41 -2.96 1.18
C MET A 14 0.24 -2.32 2.40
N GLU A 15 1.27 -1.52 2.17
CA GLU A 15 1.88 -0.72 3.24
C GLU A 15 0.92 0.40 3.66
N ASP A 16 0.86 0.68 4.96
CA ASP A 16 0.28 1.93 5.47
C ASP A 16 1.25 3.08 5.19
N VAL A 17 1.18 3.58 3.96
CA VAL A 17 2.11 4.59 3.45
C VAL A 17 1.82 5.94 4.11
N GLN A 18 2.62 6.30 5.09
CA GLN A 18 2.67 7.66 5.62
C GLN A 18 3.37 8.58 4.62
N VAL A 19 2.60 9.36 3.86
CA VAL A 19 3.12 10.26 2.80
C VAL A 19 4.11 11.30 3.34
N LYS A 20 4.10 11.55 4.65
CA LYS A 20 5.12 12.38 5.33
C LYS A 20 6.53 11.89 5.09
N GLU A 21 6.73 10.58 5.05
CA GLU A 21 8.02 9.94 4.80
C GLU A 21 8.40 9.94 3.31
N LEU A 22 7.43 10.11 2.39
CA LEU A 22 7.66 10.01 0.94
C LEU A 22 7.98 11.33 0.22
N VAL A 23 7.52 12.48 0.73
CA VAL A 23 7.45 13.73 -0.07
C VAL A 23 8.30 14.88 0.47
N GLY A 24 8.92 14.71 1.64
CA GLY A 24 9.60 15.81 2.33
C GLY A 24 8.66 16.98 2.65
N LYS A 25 9.20 18.17 2.96
CA LYS A 25 8.47 19.31 3.56
C LYS A 25 7.44 20.03 2.65
N SER A 26 6.96 19.42 1.58
CA SER A 26 5.99 20.04 0.66
C SER A 26 4.55 19.75 1.07
N SER A 27 3.95 20.66 1.87
CA SER A 27 2.61 20.51 2.45
C SER A 27 1.47 20.27 1.45
N ARG A 28 1.51 20.90 0.27
CA ARG A 28 0.50 20.70 -0.80
C ARG A 28 0.63 19.35 -1.48
N ARG A 29 1.85 18.90 -1.79
CA ARG A 29 2.10 17.60 -2.42
C ARG A 29 1.86 16.44 -1.45
N MET A 30 2.06 16.66 -0.16
CA MET A 30 1.71 15.72 0.91
C MET A 30 0.20 15.45 0.91
N ARG A 31 -0.63 16.48 1.06
CA ARG A 31 -2.10 16.31 1.13
C ARG A 31 -2.69 15.61 -0.09
N LEU A 32 -2.24 15.95 -1.30
CA LEU A 32 -2.76 15.32 -2.53
C LEU A 32 -2.39 13.83 -2.59
N ARG A 33 -1.18 13.47 -2.16
CA ARG A 33 -0.76 12.08 -2.13
C ARG A 33 -1.45 11.31 -1.00
N ASP A 34 -1.66 11.93 0.17
CA ASP A 34 -2.43 11.33 1.28
C ASP A 34 -3.82 10.92 0.80
N VAL A 35 -4.53 11.85 0.13
CA VAL A 35 -5.86 11.58 -0.43
C VAL A 35 -5.81 10.46 -1.47
N ALA A 36 -4.83 10.49 -2.38
CA ALA A 36 -4.71 9.46 -3.41
C ALA A 36 -4.45 8.05 -2.84
N PHE A 37 -3.63 7.92 -1.79
CA PHE A 37 -3.38 6.62 -1.15
C PHE A 37 -4.61 6.11 -0.39
N HIS A 38 -5.32 6.99 0.29
CA HIS A 38 -6.57 6.64 0.98
C HIS A 38 -7.66 6.20 -0.02
N GLU A 39 -7.79 6.89 -1.16
CA GLU A 39 -8.71 6.50 -2.23
C GLU A 39 -8.33 5.14 -2.83
N LEU A 40 -7.03 4.89 -3.05
CA LEU A 40 -6.53 3.61 -3.54
C LEU A 40 -6.87 2.46 -2.58
N GLU A 41 -6.60 2.63 -1.28
CA GLU A 41 -6.95 1.66 -0.24
C GLU A 41 -8.45 1.36 -0.26
N THR A 42 -9.29 2.41 -0.31
CA THR A 42 -10.75 2.27 -0.34
C THR A 42 -11.22 1.45 -1.54
N VAL A 43 -10.67 1.74 -2.73
CA VAL A 43 -11.01 1.00 -3.96
C VAL A 43 -10.54 -0.45 -3.88
N LEU A 44 -9.32 -0.70 -3.40
CA LEU A 44 -8.78 -2.05 -3.27
C LEU A 44 -9.60 -2.88 -2.29
N LYS A 45 -9.90 -2.32 -1.11
CA LYS A 45 -10.74 -2.95 -0.08
C LYS A 45 -12.09 -3.36 -0.65
N TYR A 46 -12.77 -2.43 -1.32
CA TYR A 46 -14.05 -2.71 -1.97
C TYR A 46 -13.94 -3.86 -3.00
N GLN A 47 -12.89 -3.85 -3.83
CA GLN A 47 -12.72 -4.90 -4.83
C GLN A 47 -12.42 -6.25 -4.19
N VAL A 48 -11.55 -6.36 -3.18
CA VAL A 48 -11.23 -7.67 -2.59
C VAL A 48 -12.40 -8.22 -1.77
N GLU A 49 -13.09 -7.37 -1.00
CA GLU A 49 -14.26 -7.76 -0.20
C GLU A 49 -15.41 -8.26 -1.08
N LYS A 50 -15.61 -7.65 -2.25
CA LYS A 50 -16.62 -8.09 -3.23
C LYS A 50 -16.46 -9.56 -3.64
N TYR A 51 -15.24 -10.10 -3.61
CA TYR A 51 -14.94 -11.49 -3.97
C TYR A 51 -14.58 -12.35 -2.74
N GLY A 52 -14.86 -11.87 -1.52
CA GLY A 52 -14.57 -12.58 -0.28
C GLY A 52 -13.08 -12.75 0.02
N LYS A 53 -12.24 -11.84 -0.49
CA LYS A 53 -10.78 -11.81 -0.30
C LYS A 53 -10.40 -10.76 0.74
N GLU A 54 -9.14 -10.78 1.17
CA GLU A 54 -8.64 -9.92 2.26
C GLU A 54 -7.63 -8.87 1.77
N LEU A 55 -7.74 -7.65 2.31
CA LEU A 55 -6.71 -6.61 2.23
C LEU A 55 -6.07 -6.46 3.62
N VAL A 56 -4.75 -6.65 3.70
CA VAL A 56 -3.98 -6.49 4.93
C VAL A 56 -3.08 -5.27 4.81
N LEU A 57 -3.20 -4.34 5.76
CA LEU A 57 -2.29 -3.21 5.91
C LEU A 57 -1.12 -3.59 6.81
N VAL A 58 0.10 -3.28 6.37
CA VAL A 58 1.33 -3.55 7.13
C VAL A 58 2.09 -2.27 7.44
N GLU A 59 2.77 -2.27 8.59
CA GLU A 59 3.65 -1.18 8.99
C GLU A 59 4.74 -0.95 7.93
N PRO A 60 4.97 0.29 7.49
CA PRO A 60 5.92 0.63 6.42
C PRO A 60 7.40 0.48 6.83
N SER A 61 7.69 -0.03 8.02
CA SER A 61 9.04 -0.09 8.58
C SER A 61 9.95 -0.99 7.74
N CYS A 62 10.91 -0.37 7.04
CA CYS A 62 12.05 -0.99 6.36
C CYS A 62 11.78 -1.90 5.14
N THR A 63 10.55 -2.03 4.66
CA THR A 63 10.20 -2.81 3.45
C THR A 63 10.87 -2.29 2.16
N SER A 64 11.04 -0.98 2.04
CA SER A 64 11.68 -0.33 0.88
C SER A 64 13.22 -0.33 0.93
N LYS A 65 13.81 -0.62 2.09
CA LYS A 65 15.27 -0.64 2.29
C LYS A 65 15.83 -2.05 2.46
N ALA A 66 14.98 -3.03 2.74
CA ALA A 66 15.35 -4.43 2.85
C ALA A 66 15.31 -5.12 1.48
N CYS A 67 16.33 -5.92 1.18
CA CYS A 67 16.31 -6.78 0.00
C CYS A 67 15.17 -7.80 0.11
N ALA A 68 14.25 -7.81 -0.86
CA ALA A 68 13.13 -8.77 -0.90
C ALA A 68 13.56 -10.25 -0.93
N ARG A 69 14.83 -10.53 -1.28
CA ARG A 69 15.38 -11.88 -1.34
C ARG A 69 16.08 -12.31 -0.04
N CYS A 70 16.77 -11.40 0.64
CA CYS A 70 17.66 -11.77 1.77
C CYS A 70 17.49 -10.91 3.02
N GLY A 71 16.57 -9.95 3.03
CA GLY A 71 16.29 -9.07 4.17
C GLY A 71 17.39 -8.06 4.50
N HIS A 72 18.48 -8.00 3.73
CA HIS A 72 19.59 -7.08 4.01
C HIS A 72 19.13 -5.62 3.83
N VAL A 73 19.34 -4.81 4.86
CA VAL A 73 19.09 -3.37 4.88
C VAL A 73 20.44 -2.66 4.74
N LYS A 74 20.59 -1.80 3.73
CA LYS A 74 21.74 -0.89 3.66
C LYS A 74 21.50 0.28 4.61
N ASP A 75 22.44 0.49 5.52
CA ASP A 75 22.55 1.69 6.35
C ASP A 75 22.82 2.94 5.49
#